data_AF-A0A6N8HVZ4-F1
#
_entry.id   AF-A0A6N8HVZ4-F1
#
_cell.length_a   1.000
_cell.length_b   1.000
_cell.length_c   1.000
_cell.angle_alpha   90.00
_cell.angle_beta   90.00
_cell.angle_gamma   90.00
#
_symmetry.space_group_name_H-M   'P 1'
#
loop_
_entity.id
_entity.type
_entity.pdbx_description
1 polymer ?
#
loop_
_entity_poly.entity_id
_entity_poly.type
_entity_poly.pdbx_seq_one_letter_code
_entity_poly.pdbx_strand_id
1 'polypeptide(L)' 'MGTYYENNPDLREYFESLPIEIKDRIIESGVEISTLGELEKAAEHFELMNKI' A
#
# COMPACT_ATOMS: atom_id res chain seq x y z
N MET A 1 -8.46 13.72 -1.12
CA MET A 1 -7.46 13.58 -0.04
C MET A 1 -6.38 12.69 -0.63
N GLY A 2 -5.23 13.26 -0.99
CA GLY A 2 -4.15 12.50 -1.63
C GLY A 2 -3.52 11.56 -0.63
N THR A 3 -3.28 10.32 -1.03
CA THR A 3 -2.62 9.33 -0.19
C THR A 3 -1.13 9.71 -0.06
N TYR A 4 -0.62 9.76 1.16
CA TYR A 4 0.72 10.29 1.45
C TYR A 4 1.87 9.53 0.76
N TYR A 5 1.62 8.30 0.27
CA TYR A 5 2.58 7.53 -0.52
C TYR A 5 2.77 8.02 -1.96
N GLU A 6 1.81 8.73 -2.57
CA GLU A 6 1.94 9.23 -3.95
C GLU A 6 2.98 10.35 -4.08
N ASN A 7 3.23 11.09 -2.99
CA ASN A 7 4.13 12.23 -2.96
C ASN A 7 5.57 11.86 -2.54
N ASN A 8 5.80 10.62 -2.11
CA ASN A 8 7.11 10.12 -1.73
C ASN A 8 7.62 9.13 -2.79
N PRO A 9 8.71 9.45 -3.51
CA PRO A 9 9.24 8.58 -4.57
C PRO A 9 9.48 7.14 -4.11
N ASP A 10 10.04 6.97 -2.91
CA ASP A 10 10.37 5.65 -2.34
C ASP A 10 9.11 4.83 -2.04
N LEU A 11 8.05 5.49 -1.55
CA LEU A 11 6.77 4.82 -1.29
C LEU A 11 6.05 4.48 -2.59
N ARG A 12 6.12 5.39 -3.57
CA ARG A 12 5.51 5.21 -4.89
C ARG A 12 6.15 4.06 -5.65
N GLU A 13 7.47 3.93 -5.63
CA GLU A 13 8.17 2.83 -6.31
C GLU A 13 7.73 1.47 -5.77
N TYR A 14 7.71 1.32 -4.44
CA TYR A 14 7.23 0.10 -3.82
C TYR A 14 5.73 -0.11 -4.09
N PHE A 15 4.89 0.91 -3.91
CA PHE A 15 3.45 0.81 -4.17
C PHE A 15 3.16 0.32 -5.59
N GLU A 16 3.80 0.90 -6.61
CA GLU A 16 3.61 0.53 -8.00
C GLU A 16 4.01 -0.91 -8.31
N SER A 17 5.00 -1.44 -7.59
CA SER A 17 5.44 -2.83 -7.70
C SER A 17 4.41 -3.86 -7.18
N LEU A 18 3.46 -3.42 -6.35
CA LEU A 18 2.43 -4.30 -5.78
C LEU A 18 1.39 -4.74 -6.83
N PRO A 19 0.79 -5.92 -6.64
CA PRO A 19 -0.34 -6.36 -7.45
C PRO A 19 -1.50 -5.36 -7.40
N ILE A 20 -2.24 -5.22 -8.51
CA ILE A 20 -3.39 -4.29 -8.62
C ILE A 20 -4.40 -4.51 -7.50
N GLU A 21 -4.71 -5.77 -7.18
CA GLU A 21 -5.64 -6.14 -6.10
C GLU A 21 -5.19 -5.63 -4.73
N ILE A 22 -3.88 -5.62 -4.46
CA ILE A 22 -3.32 -5.13 -3.20
C ILE A 22 -3.32 -3.60 -3.18
N LYS A 23 -2.98 -2.96 -4.31
CA LYS A 23 -3.06 -1.50 -4.46
C LYS A 23 -4.47 -1.00 -4.20
N ASP A 24 -5.47 -1.63 -4.80
CA ASP A 24 -6.88 -1.28 -4.64
C ASP A 24 -7.30 -1.42 -3.17
N ARG A 25 -6.95 -2.53 -2.50
CA ARG A 25 -7.25 -2.70 -1.06
C ARG A 25 -6.57 -1.67 -0.16
N ILE A 26 -5.33 -1.30 -0.45
CA ILE A 26 -4.63 -0.24 0.31
C ILE A 26 -5.37 1.08 0.15
N ILE A 27 -5.75 1.45 -1.08
CA ILE A 27 -6.53 2.66 -1.37
C ILE A 27 -7.89 2.62 -0.66
N GLU A 28 -8.64 1.52 -0.80
CA GLU A 28 -9.98 1.35 -0.22
C GLU A 28 -9.97 1.32 1.30
N SER A 29 -8.90 0.79 1.91
CA SER A 29 -8.77 0.74 3.37
C SER A 29 -8.66 2.11 4.03
N GLY A 30 -8.25 3.14 3.27
CA GLY A 30 -8.03 4.49 3.80
C GLY A 30 -6.93 4.57 4.86
N VAL A 31 -6.03 3.58 4.92
CA VAL A 31 -4.93 3.56 5.89
C VAL A 31 -3.95 4.70 5.61
N GLU A 32 -3.58 5.44 6.66
CA GLU A 32 -2.57 6.49 6.56
C GLU A 32 -1.17 5.86 6.59
N ILE A 33 -0.44 6.00 5.49
CA ILE A 33 0.91 5.45 5.31
C ILE A 33 1.88 6.62 5.25
N SER A 34 2.78 6.70 6.22
CA SER A 34 3.79 7.75 6.33
C SER A 34 5.21 7.24 6.08
N THR A 35 5.41 5.91 6.11
CA THR A 35 6.73 5.27 5.96
C THR A 35 6.67 4.02 5.08
N LEU A 36 7.83 3.62 4.55
CA LEU A 36 7.93 2.42 3.71
C LEU A 36 7.56 1.16 4.50
N GLY A 37 8.01 1.05 5.75
CA GLY A 37 7.67 -0.09 6.60
C GLY A 37 6.19 -0.19 6.95
N GLU A 38 5.44 0.92 6.95
CA GLU A 38 3.97 0.87 7.08
C GLU A 38 3.33 0.36 5.79
N LEU A 39 3.85 0.77 4.63
CA LEU A 39 3.37 0.31 3.33
C LEU A 39 3.62 -1.19 3.13
N GLU A 40 4.82 -1.67 3.48
CA GLU A 40 5.18 -3.09 3.43
C GLU A 40 4.27 -3.92 4.31
N LYS A 41 4.02 -3.49 5.56
CA LYS A 41 3.11 -4.20 6.46
C LYS A 41 1.67 -4.21 5.97
N ALA A 42 1.20 -3.10 5.40
CA ALA A 42 -0.13 -3.04 4.81
C ALA A 42 -0.26 -4.01 3.63
N ALA A 43 0.74 -4.01 2.74
CA ALA A 43 0.79 -4.93 1.61
C ALA A 43 0.80 -6.40 2.06
N GLU A 44 1.68 -6.78 2.98
CA GLU A 44 1.75 -8.14 3.54
C GLU A 44 0.42 -8.56 4.18
N HIS A 45 -0.22 -7.66 4.93
CA HIS A 45 -1.51 -7.93 5.56
C HIS A 45 -2.58 -8.27 4.52
N PHE A 46 -2.69 -7.47 3.46
CA PHE A 46 -3.66 -7.71 2.40
C PHE A 46 -3.32 -8.93 1.53
N GLU A 47 -2.05 -9.21 1.29
CA GLU A 47 -1.63 -10.43 0.59
C GLU A 47 -2.03 -11.70 1.36
N LEU A 48 -1.87 -11.68 2.69
CA LEU A 48 -2.32 -12.79 3.54
C LEU A 48 -3.83 -12.94 3.51
N MET A 49 -4.59 -11.84 3.52
CA MET A 49 -6.05 -11.88 3.43
C MET A 49 -6.55 -12.34 2.06
N ASN A 50 -5.80 -12.12 0.97
CA ASN A 50 -6.20 -12.50 -0.39
C ASN A 50 -5.96 -14.00 -0.68
N LYS A 51 -5.17 -14.70 0.16
CA LYS A 51 -4.90 -16.14 0.06
C LYS A 51 -5.92 -17.02 0.80
N ILE A 52 -6.91 -16.41 1.47
CA ILE A 52 -7.97 -17.07 2.25
C ILE A 52 -9.28 -16.96 1.50
#